data_AF-A0A498S6Z8-F1
#
_entry.id   AF-A0A498S6Z8-F1
#
_cell.length_a   1.000
_cell.length_b   1.000
_cell.length_c   1.000
_cell.angle_alpha   90.00
_cell.angle_beta   90.00
_cell.angle_gamma   90.00
#
_symmetry.space_group_name_H-M   'P 1'
#
loop_
_entity.id
_entity.type
_entity.pdbx_description
1 polymer ?
#
loop_
_entity_poly.entity_id
_entity_poly.type
_entity_poly.pdbx_seq_one_letter_code
_entity_poly.pdbx_strand_id
1 'polypeptide(L)'
;MAGCLDQFNYNCDIDWDSKRNAFFIGWWLLIDTAAIYTPVGQWNNVYIIVTVCGTVAMFMVNAVSNSQVRGESMNENILGTKGSRLWLMLGFVLSFASLVAALWIMFADYVLVTGDHPIWPGVALFLHNFLIFISSLVYKFGRTEELWG
;
A
#
# COMPACT_ATOMS: atom_id res chain seq x y z
N MET A 1 27.84 6.01 -33.29
CA MET A 1 28.07 7.29 -32.59
C MET A 1 27.26 7.22 -31.32
N ALA A 2 27.93 6.99 -30.20
CA ALA A 2 27.30 6.77 -28.89
C ALA A 2 26.71 8.08 -28.38
N GLY A 3 25.43 8.03 -27.98
CA GLY A 3 24.74 9.17 -27.38
C GLY A 3 25.23 9.39 -25.95
N CYS A 4 25.50 10.64 -25.60
CA CYS A 4 25.93 11.13 -24.27
C CYS A 4 24.94 10.83 -23.12
N LEU A 5 23.87 10.07 -23.37
CA LEU A 5 22.83 9.69 -22.41
C LEU A 5 22.78 8.18 -22.12
N ASP A 6 23.53 7.34 -22.85
CA ASP A 6 23.62 5.90 -22.57
C ASP A 6 24.48 5.57 -21.32
N GLN A 7 25.07 6.58 -20.68
CA GLN A 7 25.97 6.42 -19.53
C GLN A 7 25.30 6.60 -18.16
N PHE A 8 24.00 6.95 -18.12
CA PHE A 8 23.18 6.82 -16.92
C PHE A 8 22.45 5.48 -16.87
N ASN A 9 23.13 4.40 -17.25
CA ASN A 9 22.75 3.08 -16.80
C ASN A 9 23.34 2.88 -15.40
N TYR A 10 22.75 3.56 -14.40
CA TYR A 10 22.89 3.06 -13.04
C TYR A 10 22.18 1.70 -13.04
N ASN A 11 22.98 0.64 -13.11
CA ASN A 11 22.62 -0.69 -12.61
C ASN A 11 22.36 -0.56 -11.10
N CYS A 12 21.32 0.19 -10.75
CA CYS A 12 20.52 -0.14 -9.61
C CYS A 12 19.79 -1.41 -10.02
N ASP A 13 20.47 -2.55 -9.90
CA ASP A 13 19.83 -3.77 -9.39
C ASP A 13 19.28 -3.41 -8.00
N ILE A 14 18.25 -2.57 -8.02
CA ILE A 14 17.31 -2.41 -6.94
C ILE A 14 16.64 -3.76 -6.92
N ASP A 15 17.23 -4.63 -6.11
CA ASP A 15 16.83 -6.00 -5.93
C ASP A 15 15.34 -5.99 -5.56
N TRP A 16 14.49 -6.34 -6.51
CA TRP A 16 13.04 -6.21 -6.38
C TRP A 16 12.51 -7.14 -5.28
N ASP A 17 13.30 -8.13 -4.87
CA ASP A 17 13.04 -8.97 -3.70
C ASP A 17 13.01 -8.16 -2.40
N SER A 18 13.89 -7.16 -2.23
CA SER A 18 13.85 -6.26 -1.07
C SER A 18 12.60 -5.37 -1.04
N LYS A 19 11.97 -5.07 -2.18
CA LYS A 19 10.77 -4.22 -2.22
C LYS A 19 9.52 -4.88 -1.65
N ARG A 20 9.51 -6.22 -1.58
CA ARG A 20 8.43 -6.99 -0.93
C ARG A 20 8.42 -6.80 0.59
N ASN A 21 9.51 -6.29 1.17
CA ASN A 21 9.63 -6.07 2.60
C ASN A 21 8.85 -4.85 3.11
N ALA A 22 8.37 -3.97 2.22
CA ALA A 22 7.61 -2.77 2.61
C ALA A 22 6.32 -3.10 3.39
N PHE A 23 5.66 -4.22 3.08
CA PHE A 23 4.51 -4.70 3.84
C PHE A 23 4.88 -5.05 5.29
N PHE A 24 5.95 -5.82 5.45
CA PHE A 24 6.43 -6.24 6.77
C PHE A 24 6.95 -5.07 7.58
N ILE A 25 7.69 -4.15 6.96
CA ILE A 25 8.17 -2.91 7.60
C ILE A 25 6.98 -2.05 8.04
N GLY A 26 5.96 -1.91 7.20
CA GLY A 26 4.74 -1.17 7.54
C GLY A 26 4.07 -1.74 8.79
N TRP A 27 3.80 -3.04 8.83
CA TRP A 27 3.18 -3.69 10.00
C TRP A 27 4.07 -3.67 11.25
N TRP A 28 5.38 -3.86 11.09
CA TRP A 28 6.32 -3.80 12.20
C TRP A 28 6.29 -2.43 12.87
N LEU A 29 6.32 -1.37 12.06
CA LEU A 29 6.28 0.01 12.52
C LEU A 29 4.97 0.35 13.25
N LEU A 30 3.85 -0.19 12.78
CA LEU A 30 2.55 -0.05 13.46
C LEU A 30 2.55 -0.77 14.82
N ILE A 31 3.06 -2.00 14.89
CA ILE A 31 3.09 -2.81 16.12
C ILE A 31 4.02 -2.18 17.16
N ASP A 32 5.19 -1.70 16.74
CA ASP A 32 6.14 -1.00 17.61
C ASP A 32 5.52 0.24 18.25
N THR A 33 4.84 1.05 17.42
CA THR A 33 4.11 2.24 17.90
C THR A 33 2.95 1.85 18.82
N ALA A 34 2.13 0.86 18.44
CA ALA A 34 1.02 0.42 19.28
C ALA A 34 1.51 -0.10 20.64
N ALA A 35 2.62 -0.85 20.70
CA ALA A 35 3.16 -1.39 21.94
C ALA A 35 3.58 -0.29 22.93
N ILE A 36 4.12 0.83 22.44
CA ILE A 36 4.59 1.95 23.28
C ILE A 36 3.42 2.86 23.69
N TYR A 37 2.52 3.21 22.77
CA TYR A 37 1.53 4.28 22.99
C TYR A 37 0.16 3.77 23.47
N THR A 38 -0.14 2.47 23.35
CA THR A 38 -1.35 1.85 23.95
C THR A 38 -1.38 1.97 25.49
N PRO A 39 -0.32 1.60 26.24
CA PRO A 39 -0.34 1.72 27.70
C PRO A 39 -0.39 3.16 28.20
N VAL A 40 -0.01 4.14 27.36
CA VAL A 40 -0.03 5.58 27.66
C VAL A 40 -1.41 6.20 27.37
N GLY A 41 -2.35 5.43 26.80
CA GLY A 41 -3.71 5.88 26.50
C GLY A 41 -3.82 6.83 25.30
N GLN A 42 -2.75 6.96 24.50
CA GLN A 42 -2.68 7.85 23.33
C GLN A 42 -2.96 7.12 22.00
N TRP A 43 -3.49 5.88 22.08
CA TRP A 43 -3.80 5.03 20.94
C TRP A 43 -5.29 4.67 20.93
N ASN A 44 -5.99 5.00 19.84
CA ASN A 44 -7.42 4.71 19.67
C ASN A 44 -7.62 3.52 18.72
N ASN A 45 -8.67 2.73 18.93
CA ASN A 45 -9.05 1.60 18.08
C ASN A 45 -9.37 2.03 16.63
N VAL A 46 -9.79 3.28 16.43
CA VAL A 46 -10.03 3.85 15.09
C VAL A 46 -8.78 3.79 14.21
N TYR A 47 -7.59 3.93 14.82
CA TYR A 47 -6.31 3.89 14.14
C TYR A 47 -5.99 2.50 13.57
N ILE A 48 -6.45 1.44 14.25
CA ILE A 48 -6.28 0.06 13.79
C ILE A 48 -7.25 -0.24 12.64
N ILE A 49 -8.46 0.33 12.67
CA ILE A 49 -9.45 0.13 11.61
C ILE A 49 -8.92 0.70 10.29
N VAL A 50 -8.34 1.91 10.29
CA VAL A 50 -7.83 2.52 9.05
C VAL A 50 -6.69 1.70 8.44
N THR A 51 -5.80 1.14 9.27
CA THR A 51 -4.66 0.31 8.81
C THR A 51 -5.14 -1.04 8.28
N VAL A 52 -6.14 -1.65 8.92
CA VAL A 52 -6.77 -2.88 8.42
C VAL A 52 -7.48 -2.63 7.09
N CYS A 53 -8.20 -1.52 6.93
CA CYS A 53 -8.81 -1.15 5.65
C CYS A 53 -7.79 -1.01 4.52
N GLY A 54 -6.64 -0.36 4.79
CA GLY A 54 -5.55 -0.24 3.81
C GLY A 54 -4.98 -1.60 3.39
N THR A 55 -4.85 -2.55 4.32
CA THR A 55 -4.34 -3.89 4.00
C THR A 55 -5.36 -4.75 3.25
N VAL A 56 -6.65 -4.65 3.58
CA VAL A 56 -7.73 -5.27 2.79
C VAL A 56 -7.71 -4.74 1.35
N ALA A 57 -7.56 -3.43 1.17
CA ALA A 57 -7.45 -2.82 -0.16
C ALA A 57 -6.27 -3.38 -0.95
N MET A 58 -5.12 -3.54 -0.29
CA MET A 58 -3.93 -4.15 -0.87
C MET A 58 -4.18 -5.60 -1.33
N PHE A 59 -4.86 -6.42 -0.53
CA PHE A 59 -5.26 -7.77 -0.94
C PHE A 59 -6.23 -7.74 -2.13
N MET A 60 -7.23 -6.84 -2.13
CA MET A 60 -8.19 -6.72 -3.24
C MET A 60 -7.51 -6.42 -4.57
N VAL A 61 -6.55 -5.48 -4.59
CA VAL A 61 -5.80 -5.12 -5.81
C VAL A 61 -4.95 -6.29 -6.32
N ASN A 62 -4.34 -7.04 -5.39
CA ASN A 62 -3.42 -8.14 -5.68
C ASN A 62 -4.10 -9.49 -5.97
N ALA A 63 -5.36 -9.65 -5.58
CA ALA A 63 -6.17 -10.84 -5.83
C ALA A 63 -6.61 -10.97 -7.30
N VAL A 64 -6.70 -9.86 -8.04
CA VAL A 64 -7.07 -9.87 -9.46
C VAL A 64 -5.84 -10.15 -10.32
N SER A 65 -5.89 -11.16 -11.20
CA SER A 65 -4.79 -11.45 -12.13
C SER A 65 -4.71 -10.41 -13.26
N ASN A 66 -3.51 -10.16 -13.78
CA ASN A 66 -3.34 -9.20 -14.89
C ASN A 66 -3.98 -9.72 -16.19
N SER A 67 -3.99 -11.05 -16.39
CA SER A 67 -4.67 -11.72 -17.51
C SER A 67 -6.19 -11.47 -17.53
N GLN A 68 -6.85 -11.45 -16.37
CA GLN A 68 -8.29 -11.14 -16.26
C GLN A 68 -8.62 -9.67 -16.53
N VAL A 69 -7.66 -8.76 -16.39
CA VAL A 69 -7.83 -7.33 -16.69
C VAL A 69 -7.61 -7.06 -18.18
N ARG A 70 -6.62 -7.74 -18.79
CA ARG A 70 -6.30 -7.68 -20.23
C ARG A 70 -7.39 -8.30 -21.11
N GLY A 71 -8.21 -9.18 -20.56
CA GLY A 71 -9.37 -9.75 -21.26
C GLY A 71 -9.06 -11.00 -22.07
N GLU A 72 -7.95 -11.69 -21.79
CA GLU A 72 -7.58 -12.96 -22.41
C GLU A 72 -8.30 -14.18 -21.79
N SER A 73 -9.38 -13.95 -21.04
CA SER A 73 -10.17 -15.02 -20.43
C SER A 73 -11.08 -15.66 -21.48
N MET A 74 -10.72 -16.86 -21.93
CA MET A 74 -11.47 -17.73 -22.88
C MET A 74 -12.88 -18.17 -22.41
N ASN A 75 -13.36 -17.74 -21.24
CA ASN A 75 -14.70 -18.08 -20.72
C ASN A 75 -15.45 -16.81 -20.28
N GLU A 76 -16.43 -16.40 -21.08
CA GLU A 76 -17.41 -15.36 -20.75
C GLU A 76 -18.44 -15.90 -19.74
N ASN A 77 -18.07 -15.94 -18.46
CA ASN A 77 -19.09 -15.93 -17.41
C ASN A 77 -19.64 -14.48 -17.26
N ILE A 78 -20.91 -14.36 -16.88
CA ILE A 78 -21.72 -13.10 -16.82
C ILE A 78 -21.06 -11.91 -16.10
N LEU A 79 -20.06 -12.14 -15.23
CA LEU A 79 -19.31 -11.11 -14.50
C LEU A 79 -17.84 -10.95 -14.91
N GLY A 80 -17.37 -11.66 -15.96
CA GLY A 80 -15.96 -11.89 -16.29
C GLY A 80 -15.04 -10.65 -16.29
N THR A 81 -14.78 -10.08 -17.47
CA THR A 81 -13.79 -8.99 -17.62
C THR A 81 -14.26 -7.63 -17.08
N LYS A 82 -15.57 -7.43 -16.95
CA LYS A 82 -16.15 -6.20 -16.41
C LYS A 82 -16.11 -6.19 -14.88
N GLY A 83 -16.40 -7.33 -14.24
CA GLY A 83 -16.34 -7.47 -12.79
C GLY A 83 -14.92 -7.40 -12.24
N SER A 84 -13.94 -8.01 -12.93
CA SER A 84 -12.52 -7.91 -12.54
C SER A 84 -12.02 -6.46 -12.53
N ARG A 85 -12.44 -5.65 -13.51
CA ARG A 85 -12.12 -4.21 -13.60
C ARG A 85 -12.80 -3.40 -12.50
N LEU A 86 -14.08 -3.67 -12.21
CA LEU A 86 -14.80 -3.00 -11.13
C LEU A 86 -14.17 -3.32 -9.77
N TRP A 87 -13.82 -4.59 -9.53
CA TRP A 87 -13.16 -5.02 -8.29
C TRP A 87 -11.80 -4.34 -8.10
N LEU A 88 -11.02 -4.25 -9.17
CA LEU A 88 -9.73 -3.56 -9.16
C LEU A 88 -9.90 -2.05 -8.90
N MET A 89 -10.90 -1.41 -9.52
CA MET A 89 -11.24 -0.01 -9.27
C MET A 89 -11.62 0.23 -7.80
N LEU A 90 -12.46 -0.63 -7.22
CA LEU A 90 -12.82 -0.56 -5.80
C LEU A 90 -11.60 -0.72 -4.89
N GLY A 91 -10.70 -1.65 -5.22
CA GLY A 91 -9.44 -1.83 -4.49
C GLY A 91 -8.58 -0.56 -4.49
N PHE A 92 -8.43 0.11 -5.63
CA PHE A 92 -7.68 1.37 -5.68
C PHE A 92 -8.37 2.50 -4.93
N VAL A 93 -9.70 2.65 -5.07
CA VAL A 93 -10.46 3.67 -4.35
C VAL A 93 -10.33 3.49 -2.84
N LEU A 94 -10.43 2.24 -2.35
CA LEU A 94 -10.28 1.93 -0.93
C LEU A 94 -8.84 2.24 -0.43
N SER A 95 -7.82 1.93 -1.23
CA SER A 95 -6.43 2.26 -0.91
C SER A 95 -6.16 3.77 -0.84
N PHE A 96 -6.74 4.57 -1.76
CA PHE A 96 -6.62 6.03 -1.69
C PHE A 96 -7.42 6.61 -0.51
N ALA A 97 -8.60 6.06 -0.23
CA ALA A 97 -9.41 6.48 0.90
C ALA A 97 -8.69 6.25 2.24
N SER A 98 -8.02 5.10 2.43
CA SER A 98 -7.25 4.83 3.65
C SER A 98 -6.04 5.76 3.79
N LEU A 99 -5.37 6.13 2.70
CA LEU A 99 -4.28 7.13 2.72
C LEU A 99 -4.75 8.51 3.14
N VAL A 100 -5.87 8.99 2.58
CA VAL A 100 -6.43 10.30 2.92
C VAL A 100 -6.93 10.31 4.36
N ALA A 101 -7.57 9.23 4.82
CA ALA A 101 -7.99 9.09 6.21
C ALA A 101 -6.79 9.07 7.18
N ALA A 102 -5.70 8.39 6.83
CA ALA A 102 -4.48 8.38 7.62
C ALA A 102 -3.81 9.76 7.69
N LEU A 103 -3.77 10.50 6.58
CA LEU A 103 -3.31 11.90 6.53
C LEU A 103 -4.18 12.78 7.43
N TRP A 104 -5.50 12.63 7.35
CA TRP A 104 -6.44 13.38 8.17
C TRP A 104 -6.18 13.14 9.67
N ILE A 105 -6.06 11.89 10.09
CA ILE A 105 -5.78 11.52 11.50
C ILE A 105 -4.44 12.14 11.96
N MET A 106 -3.40 12.08 11.12
CA MET A 106 -2.11 12.69 11.45
C MET A 106 -2.25 14.18 11.72
N PHE A 107 -2.97 14.91 10.86
CA PHE A 107 -3.13 16.35 11.05
C PHE A 107 -4.07 16.70 12.20
N ALA A 108 -5.24 16.05 12.27
CA ALA A 108 -6.27 16.37 13.24
C ALA A 108 -5.87 16.05 14.68
N ASP A 109 -5.27 14.88 14.92
CA ASP A 109 -5.05 14.38 16.28
C ASP A 109 -3.62 14.63 16.79
N TYR A 110 -2.65 14.90 15.89
CA TYR A 110 -1.24 15.05 16.26
C TYR A 110 -0.59 16.37 15.84
N VAL A 111 -0.91 16.95 14.67
CA VAL A 111 -0.23 18.19 14.21
C VAL A 111 -0.97 19.47 14.62
N LEU A 112 -2.30 19.46 14.56
CA LEU A 112 -3.13 20.64 14.83
C LEU A 112 -3.51 20.78 16.31
N VAL A 113 -3.34 19.73 17.10
CA VAL A 113 -3.51 19.78 18.56
C VAL A 113 -2.40 20.64 19.14
N THR A 114 -2.76 21.67 19.90
CA THR A 114 -1.81 22.48 20.66
C THR A 114 -1.64 21.91 22.06
N GLY A 115 -0.46 21.35 22.35
CA GLY A 115 -0.13 20.71 23.63
C GLY A 115 1.23 20.02 23.60
N ASP A 116 1.61 19.43 24.74
CA ASP A 116 2.83 18.61 24.87
C ASP A 116 2.43 17.14 24.66
N HIS A 117 2.40 16.71 23.40
CA HIS A 117 2.01 15.36 22.99
C HIS A 117 2.98 14.79 21.95
N PRO A 118 3.25 13.49 21.98
CA PRO A 118 4.17 12.87 21.04
C PRO A 118 3.54 12.83 19.64
N ILE A 119 4.25 13.41 18.66
CA ILE A 119 3.82 13.50 17.25
C ILE A 119 4.08 12.18 16.50
N TRP A 120 5.03 11.38 17.00
CA TRP A 120 5.47 10.13 16.37
C TRP A 120 4.35 9.14 16.00
N PRO A 121 3.31 8.90 16.81
CA PRO A 121 2.28 7.92 16.50
C PRO A 121 1.48 8.28 15.24
N GLY A 122 1.21 9.57 15.03
CA GLY A 122 0.51 10.05 13.82
C GLY A 122 1.35 9.86 12.56
N VAL A 123 2.65 10.17 12.64
CA VAL A 123 3.59 9.98 11.52
C VAL A 123 3.74 8.49 11.20
N ALA A 124 3.82 7.65 12.23
CA ALA A 124 3.93 6.21 12.09
C ALA A 124 2.70 5.60 11.40
N LEU A 125 1.50 6.05 11.76
CA LEU A 125 0.25 5.61 11.16
C LEU A 125 0.12 6.00 9.68
N PHE A 126 0.53 7.22 9.35
CA PHE A 126 0.59 7.66 7.94
C PHE A 126 1.61 6.84 7.15
N LEU A 127 2.81 6.68 7.68
CA LEU A 127 3.88 5.95 7.03
C LEU A 127 3.52 4.47 6.81
N HIS A 128 2.83 3.84 7.76
CA HIS A 128 2.26 2.50 7.58
C HIS A 128 1.34 2.44 6.36
N ASN A 129 0.31 3.30 6.29
CA ASN A 129 -0.65 3.28 5.17
C ASN A 129 0.03 3.58 3.84
N PHE A 130 1.03 4.47 3.83
CA PHE A 130 1.85 4.76 2.67
C PHE A 130 2.69 3.57 2.20
N LEU A 131 3.34 2.86 3.12
CA LEU A 131 4.12 1.66 2.80
C LEU A 131 3.24 0.51 2.31
N ILE A 132 2.05 0.32 2.89
CA ILE A 132 1.07 -0.67 2.41
C ILE A 132 0.60 -0.32 1.00
N PHE A 133 0.34 0.96 0.70
CA PHE A 133 -0.02 1.40 -0.64
C PHE A 133 1.10 1.14 -1.65
N ILE A 134 2.34 1.53 -1.34
CA ILE A 134 3.49 1.25 -2.20
C ILE A 134 3.64 -0.25 -2.41
N SER A 135 3.52 -1.03 -1.33
CA SER A 135 3.60 -2.49 -1.40
C SER A 135 2.51 -3.07 -2.30
N SER A 136 1.29 -2.52 -2.27
CA SER A 136 0.21 -2.92 -3.17
C SER A 136 0.57 -2.73 -4.65
N LEU A 137 1.24 -1.61 -4.99
CA LEU A 137 1.69 -1.31 -6.35
C LEU A 137 2.85 -2.21 -6.77
N VAL A 138 3.83 -2.39 -5.87
CA VAL A 138 4.99 -3.26 -6.11
C VAL A 138 4.54 -4.70 -6.33
N TYR A 139 3.62 -5.23 -5.53
CA TYR A 139 3.12 -6.60 -5.74
C TYR A 139 2.26 -6.74 -7.00
N LYS A 140 1.54 -5.70 -7.41
CA LYS A 140 0.70 -5.73 -8.61
C LYS A 140 1.53 -5.66 -9.89
N PHE A 141 2.45 -4.70 -9.96
CA PHE A 141 3.24 -4.39 -11.16
C PHE A 141 4.62 -5.04 -11.19
N GLY A 142 5.14 -5.46 -10.04
CA GLY A 142 6.42 -6.17 -9.92
C GLY A 142 6.32 -7.69 -10.15
N ARG A 143 5.12 -8.23 -10.41
CA ARG A 143 5.00 -9.60 -10.94
C ARG A 143 5.54 -9.58 -12.38
N THR A 144 6.79 -9.98 -12.55
CA THR A 144 7.26 -10.51 -13.83
C THR A 144 6.48 -11.81 -14.03
N GLU A 145 5.45 -11.77 -14.88
CA GLU A 145 4.96 -13.01 -15.45
C GLU A 145 6.13 -13.52 -16.29
N GLU A 146 6.89 -14.50 -15.77
CA GLU A 146 7.71 -15.33 -16.63
C GLU A 146 6.73 -15.92 -17.63
N LEU A 147 6.69 -15.32 -18.83
CA LEU A 147 6.16 -15.98 -20.01
C LEU A 147 7.04 -17.22 -20.19
N TRP A 148 6.66 -18.31 -19.53
CA TRP A 148 7.01 -19.65 -19.97
C TRP A 148 6.30 -19.86 -21.31
N GLY A 149 6.92 -19.31 -22.35
CA GLY A 149 6.86 -19.83 -23.71
C GLY A 149 7.97 -20.85 -23.90
#